data_AF-A0A382V3M8-F1
#
_entry.id   AF-A0A382V3M8-F1
#
_cell.length_a   1.000
_cell.length_b   1.000
_cell.length_c   1.000
_cell.angle_alpha   90.00
_cell.angle_beta   90.00
_cell.angle_gamma   90.00
#
_symmetry.space_group_name_H-M   'P 1'
#
loop_
_entity.id
_entity.type
_entity.pdbx_description
1 polymer ?
#
loop_
_entity_poly.entity_id
_entity_poly.type
_entity_poly.pdbx_seq_one_letter_code
_entity_poly.pdbx_strand_id
1 'polypeptide(L)' 'KEKSTAAHRSGLKHILAPDLNKKDLEEIPERVRKDLKITFVKEVEEVIKLALA' A
#
# COMPACT_ATOMS: atom_id res chain seq x y z
N LYS A 1 -2.33 7.40 5.63
CA LYS A 1 -3.45 8.11 4.95
C LYS A 1 -3.00 8.95 3.73
N GLU A 2 -2.19 10.00 3.89
CA GLU A 2 -1.82 10.92 2.78
C GLU A 2 -1.16 10.24 1.58
N LYS A 3 -0.19 9.34 1.85
CA LYS A 3 0.53 8.59 0.80
C LYS A 3 -0.39 7.71 -0.05
N SER A 4 -1.38 7.07 0.59
CA SER A 4 -2.36 6.21 -0.10
C SER A 4 -3.30 7.03 -0.99
N THR A 5 -3.75 8.20 -0.52
CA THR A 5 -4.58 9.11 -1.33
C THR A 5 -3.81 9.69 -2.51
N ALA A 6 -2.54 10.02 -2.33
CA ALA A 6 -1.68 10.50 -3.42
C ALA A 6 -1.47 9.41 -4.48
N ALA A 7 -1.19 8.18 -4.07
CA ALA A 7 -1.03 7.04 -4.97
C ALA A 7 -2.29 6.77 -5.81
N HIS A 8 -3.48 6.85 -5.19
CA HIS A 8 -4.77 6.74 -5.90
C HIS A 8 -4.90 7.81 -7.00
N ARG A 9 -4.63 9.07 -6.64
CA ARG A 9 -4.71 10.21 -7.59
C ARG A 9 -3.73 10.10 -8.75
N SER A 10 -2.56 9.51 -8.51
CA SER A 10 -1.55 9.26 -9.55
C SER A 10 -1.83 8.01 -10.39
N GLY A 11 -2.95 7.32 -10.17
CA GLY A 11 -3.34 6.11 -10.91
C GLY A 11 -2.53 4.86 -10.53
N LEU A 12 -1.78 4.90 -9.44
CA LEU A 12 -1.09 3.72 -8.92
C LEU A 12 -2.16 2.73 -8.43
N LYS A 13 -1.95 1.45 -8.72
CA LYS A 13 -2.89 0.37 -8.36
C LYS A 13 -2.39 -0.49 -7.22
N HIS A 14 -1.11 -0.40 -6.89
CA HIS A 14 -0.46 -1.26 -5.89
C HIS A 14 0.50 -0.44 -5.03
N ILE A 15 0.35 -0.55 -3.71
CA ILE A 15 1.25 0.01 -2.70
C ILE A 15 1.82 -1.12 -1.86
N LEU A 16 3.12 -1.04 -1.60
CA LEU A 16 3.80 -1.86 -0.60
C LEU A 16 3.98 -1.04 0.68
N ALA A 17 3.62 -1.60 1.82
CA ALA A 17 3.71 -0.93 3.12
C ALA A 17 4.33 -1.86 4.19
N PRO A 18 5.04 -1.34 5.19
CA PRO A 18 5.53 -2.16 6.31
C PRO A 18 4.38 -2.81 7.10
N ASP A 19 4.57 -4.04 7.57
CA ASP A 19 3.56 -4.79 8.35
C ASP A 19 3.08 -4.03 9.60
N LEU A 20 3.96 -3.23 10.21
CA LEU A 20 3.65 -2.37 11.36
C LEU A 20 2.59 -1.30 11.05
N ASN A 21 2.37 -0.95 9.78
CA ASN A 21 1.35 0.00 9.35
C ASN A 21 -0.03 -0.63 9.12
N LYS A 22 -0.21 -1.94 9.36
CA LYS A 22 -1.54 -2.59 9.26
C LYS A 22 -2.60 -1.91 10.12
N LYS A 23 -2.23 -1.44 11.30
CA LYS A 23 -3.14 -0.71 12.21
C LYS A 23 -3.63 0.62 11.62
N ASP A 24 -2.83 1.24 10.75
CA ASP A 24 -3.17 2.53 10.12
C ASP A 24 -4.09 2.34 8.90
N LEU A 25 -4.38 1.10 8.51
CA LEU A 25 -5.22 0.77 7.36
C LEU A 25 -6.67 1.28 7.56
N GLU A 26 -7.14 1.30 8.81
CA GLU A 26 -8.48 1.77 9.16
C GLU A 26 -8.66 3.27 8.89
N GLU A 27 -7.57 4.05 8.95
CA GLU A 27 -7.58 5.49 8.66
C GLU A 27 -7.66 5.82 7.16
N ILE A 28 -7.42 4.83 6.30
CA ILE A 28 -7.49 5.00 4.85
C ILE A 28 -8.97 4.92 4.43
N PRO A 29 -9.49 5.89 3.66
CA PRO A 29 -10.87 5.84 3.17
C PRO A 29 -11.15 4.55 2.40
N GLU A 30 -12.35 3.98 2.57
CA GLU A 30 -12.73 2.70 1.95
C GLU A 30 -12.63 2.74 0.42
N ARG A 31 -13.00 3.87 -0.20
CA ARG A 31 -12.85 4.09 -1.65
C ARG A 31 -11.41 3.92 -2.12
N VAL A 32 -10.46 4.44 -1.35
CA VAL A 32 -9.03 4.32 -1.65
C VAL A 32 -8.57 2.88 -1.48
N ARG A 33 -9.04 2.17 -0.43
CA ARG A 33 -8.74 0.74 -0.19
C ARG A 33 -9.31 -0.19 -1.27
N LYS A 34 -10.45 0.15 -1.88
CA LYS A 34 -11.06 -0.65 -2.96
C LYS A 34 -10.30 -0.51 -4.28
N ASP A 35 -9.79 0.68 -4.57
CA ASP A 35 -9.12 0.98 -5.83
C ASP A 35 -7.59 0.72 -5.80
N LEU A 36 -7.01 0.60 -4.60
CA LEU A 36 -5.59 0.29 -4.39
C LEU A 36 -5.40 -1.05 -3.70
N LYS A 37 -4.62 -1.92 -4.33
CA LYS A 37 -4.05 -3.09 -3.66
C LYS A 37 -2.97 -2.63 -2.68
N ILE A 38 -3.13 -2.95 -1.40
CA ILE A 38 -2.10 -2.67 -0.38
C ILE A 38 -1.54 -4.03 0.06
N THR A 39 -0.24 -4.23 -0.15
CA THR A 39 0.47 -5.42 0.34
C THR A 39 1.41 -5.03 1.46
N PHE A 40 1.27 -5.71 2.58
CA PHE A 40 2.13 -5.52 3.74
C PHE A 40 3.31 -6.48 3.68
N VAL A 41 4.50 -5.96 3.94
CA VAL A 41 5.77 -6.69 3.89
C VAL A 41 6.51 -6.51 5.21
N LYS A 42 7.30 -7.52 5.61
CA LYS A 42 8.14 -7.45 6.82
C LYS A 42 9.59 -7.20 6.47
N GLU A 43 10.07 -7.81 5.39
CA GLU A 43 11.47 -7.74 4.97
C GLU A 43 11.64 -7.06 3.61
N VAL A 44 12.83 -6.50 3.38
CA VAL A 44 13.17 -5.83 2.11
C VAL A 44 13.19 -6.83 0.94
N GLU A 45 13.53 -8.09 1.18
CA GLU A 45 13.49 -9.14 0.16
C GLU A 45 12.08 -9.35 -0.42
N GLU A 46 11.03 -9.19 0.39
CA GLU A 46 9.65 -9.28 -0.08
C GLU A 46 9.32 -8.14 -1.05
N VAL A 47 9.82 -6.93 -0.77
CA VAL A 47 9.66 -5.77 -1.66
C VAL A 47 10.31 -6.03 -3.01
N ILE A 48 11.55 -6.52 -3.00
CA ILE A 48 12.32 -6.80 -4.22
C ILE A 48 11.58 -7.83 -5.08
N LYS A 49 11.10 -8.92 -4.49
CA LYS A 49 10.34 -9.96 -5.20
C LYS A 49 9.02 -9.45 -5.78
N LEU A 50 8.36 -8.51 -5.11
CA LEU A 50 7.07 -7.96 -5.55
C LEU A 50 7.20 -6.83 -6.57
N ALA A 51 8.31 -6.10 -6.58
CA ALA A 51 8.49 -4.89 -7.37
C ALA A 51 9.34 -5.08 -8.64
N LEU A 52 10.21 -6.09 -8.69
CA LEU A 52 11.21 -6.26 -9.75
C LEU A 52 11.11 -7.61 -10.51
N ALA A 53 10.03 -8.37 -10.29
CA ALA A 53 9.75 -9.61 -11.01
C ALA A 53 9.14 -9.37 -12.40
#